data_AF-M2SSW8-F1
#
_entry.id   AF-M2SSW8-F1
#
_cell.length_a   1.000
_cell.length_b   1.000
_cell.length_c   1.000
_cell.angle_alpha   90.00
_cell.angle_beta   90.00
_cell.angle_gamma   90.00
#
_symmetry.space_group_name_H-M   'P 1'
#
loop_
_entity.id
_entity.type
_entity.pdbx_description
1 polymer ?
#
loop_
_entity_poly.entity_id
_entity_poly.type
_entity_poly.pdbx_seq_one_letter_code
_entity_poly.pdbx_strand_id
1 'polypeptide(L)'
;MPTHTLLPTPDIQSHSDNTHSDVNENLPTSSSLYLKSICRPKPPTSACLDKNLVEVNGLYFQKMADAEAAMNDVQWRAPVFDSTIPQTDKDHQHVVKKLLWAFKDMSMAKDTAENAYRKRLTPGEASYYQDWAIEACAWDVVRMAKSIHTDGFRVPIYDKNLVNYIGQTQEWTFQERINWICTVLRASKNVAANLMKNEKVWNIIGAPHKMYQSTLTNTIANANRGAWVKSGRQADTEHQARVSKRRKTVHSSDNQNDGIGNASDTGNKASKPRSDAATELGKHNIH
;
A
#
# COMPACT_ATOMS: atom_id res chain seq x y z
N MET A 1 59.01 61.87 -14.88
CA MET A 1 57.70 62.50 -14.56
C MET A 1 56.60 61.47 -14.81
N PRO A 2 55.80 61.06 -13.82
CA PRO A 2 56.18 60.68 -12.47
C PRO A 2 55.90 59.18 -12.18
N THR A 3 56.74 58.69 -11.28
CA THR A 3 56.69 57.48 -10.47
C THR A 3 55.43 57.43 -9.59
N HIS A 4 54.77 56.27 -9.50
CA HIS A 4 53.90 55.89 -8.38
C HIS A 4 54.11 54.38 -8.13
N THR A 5 54.98 54.01 -7.18
CA THR A 5 54.75 53.89 -5.74
C THR A 5 53.85 52.70 -5.42
N LEU A 6 54.52 51.55 -5.19
CA LEU A 6 54.00 50.38 -4.50
C LEU A 6 53.88 50.71 -3.00
N LEU A 7 52.69 50.50 -2.44
CA LEU A 7 52.46 50.42 -1.00
C LEU A 7 52.16 48.96 -0.64
N PRO A 8 52.88 48.36 0.32
CA PRO A 8 52.54 47.07 0.89
C PRO A 8 51.77 47.23 2.20
N THR A 9 50.93 46.26 2.55
CA THR A 9 50.60 45.72 3.91
C THR A 9 49.19 45.11 3.93
N PRO A 10 48.82 44.27 4.93
CA PRO A 10 49.64 43.49 5.85
C PRO A 10 49.27 41.99 5.91
N ASP A 11 50.19 41.21 6.48
CA ASP A 11 49.98 39.84 6.98
C ASP A 11 48.76 39.73 7.89
N ILE A 12 47.87 38.79 7.58
CA ILE A 12 46.86 38.31 8.52
C ILE A 12 47.40 37.02 9.15
N GLN A 13 47.80 37.15 10.41
CA GLN A 13 48.16 36.06 11.30
C GLN A 13 47.02 35.03 11.42
N SER A 14 47.37 33.77 11.14
CA SER A 14 46.56 32.60 11.46
C SER A 14 46.54 32.40 12.98
N HIS A 15 45.46 32.79 13.64
CA HIS A 15 45.14 32.28 14.96
C HIS A 15 44.45 30.92 14.82
N SER A 16 45.15 29.91 15.32
CA SER A 16 44.63 28.58 15.61
C SER A 16 43.94 28.66 16.97
N ASP A 17 42.62 28.53 16.99
CA ASP A 17 41.89 28.22 18.22
C ASP A 17 41.06 26.96 18.01
N ASN A 18 41.62 25.90 18.59
CA ASN A 18 41.01 24.64 18.88
C ASN A 18 39.85 24.88 19.86
N THR A 19 38.61 24.79 19.41
CA THR A 19 37.46 24.60 20.30
C THR A 19 36.68 23.37 19.85
N HIS A 20 37.01 22.25 20.51
CA HIS A 20 36.15 21.09 20.64
C HIS A 20 34.77 21.56 21.15
N SER A 21 33.82 21.65 20.24
CA SER A 21 32.40 21.70 20.57
C SER A 21 31.77 20.48 19.91
N ASP A 22 31.56 19.45 20.72
CA ASP A 22 30.65 18.35 20.44
C ASP A 22 29.23 18.93 20.38
N VAL A 23 28.91 19.61 19.27
CA VAL A 23 27.53 19.83 18.87
C VAL A 23 27.15 18.59 18.10
N ASN A 24 26.55 17.64 18.82
CA ASN A 24 25.78 16.57 18.25
C ASN A 24 24.56 17.19 17.54
N GLU A 25 24.78 17.73 16.34
CA GLU A 25 23.76 18.05 15.37
C GLU A 25 23.10 16.74 14.97
N ASN A 26 22.10 16.35 15.76
CA ASN A 26 21.02 15.50 15.29
C ASN A 26 20.29 16.26 14.18
N LEU A 27 20.86 16.18 12.98
CA LEU A 27 20.29 16.60 11.72
C LEU A 27 18.96 15.86 11.56
N PRO A 28 17.80 16.55 11.47
CA PRO A 28 16.55 15.88 11.18
C PRO A 28 16.53 15.45 9.71
N THR A 29 17.11 14.28 9.44
CA THR A 29 16.89 13.54 8.20
C THR A 29 15.50 12.92 8.25
N SER A 30 14.49 13.69 7.87
CA SER A 30 13.47 13.15 6.98
C SER A 30 12.56 14.25 6.50
N SER A 31 12.48 14.32 5.17
CA SER A 31 11.50 15.02 4.37
C SER A 31 10.09 14.46 4.62
N SER A 32 9.63 14.51 5.87
CA SER A 32 8.22 14.41 6.25
C SER A 32 7.57 15.72 5.83
N LEU A 33 7.47 15.91 4.52
CA LEU A 33 6.68 16.96 3.89
C LEU A 33 5.36 17.05 4.65
N TYR A 34 5.08 18.22 5.21
CA TYR A 34 3.92 18.61 6.02
C TYR A 34 2.62 17.93 5.58
N LEU A 35 2.41 16.67 5.98
CA LEU A 35 1.13 16.01 5.83
C LEU A 35 0.24 16.59 6.91
N LYS A 36 -0.74 17.38 6.49
CA LYS A 36 -1.71 18.01 7.38
C LYS A 36 -2.25 16.97 8.36
N SER A 37 -2.21 17.33 9.64
CA SER A 37 -2.75 16.51 10.71
C SER A 37 -4.23 16.25 10.46
N ILE A 38 -4.67 15.04 10.80
CA ILE A 38 -6.04 14.55 10.55
C ILE A 38 -7.02 15.53 11.21
N CYS A 39 -7.95 16.06 10.42
CA CYS A 39 -8.91 17.06 10.89
C CYS A 39 -9.89 16.45 11.91
N ARG A 40 -10.35 17.28 12.87
CA ARG A 40 -11.26 16.93 13.97
C ARG A 40 -12.50 16.13 13.51
N PRO A 41 -13.09 15.29 14.37
CA PRO A 41 -14.27 14.51 14.04
C PRO A 41 -15.42 15.45 13.63
N LYS A 42 -15.73 15.43 12.34
CA LYS A 42 -16.92 16.05 11.75
C LYS A 42 -18.15 15.18 12.03
N PRO A 43 -19.38 15.72 11.86
CA PRO A 43 -20.57 14.88 11.84
C PRO A 43 -20.39 13.69 10.89
N PRO A 44 -20.96 12.51 11.22
CA PRO A 44 -20.74 11.29 10.46
C PRO A 44 -21.25 11.48 9.03
N THR A 45 -20.36 11.36 8.04
CA THR A 45 -20.75 11.40 6.63
C THR A 45 -21.62 10.21 6.26
N SER A 46 -21.63 9.14 7.06
CA SER A 46 -22.54 8.00 6.92
C SER A 46 -24.01 8.35 7.13
N ALA A 47 -24.35 9.57 7.57
CA ALA A 47 -25.74 10.02 7.65
C ALA A 47 -26.47 9.93 6.30
N CYS A 48 -25.74 9.95 5.16
CA CYS A 48 -26.31 9.71 3.83
C CYS A 48 -26.94 8.31 3.66
N LEU A 49 -26.58 7.36 4.53
CA LEU A 49 -27.11 5.99 4.56
C LEU A 49 -28.33 5.84 5.46
N ASP A 50 -28.61 6.83 6.32
CA ASP A 50 -29.73 6.80 7.27
C ASP A 50 -31.00 7.31 6.57
N LYS A 51 -31.47 6.56 5.56
CA LYS A 51 -32.67 6.88 4.77
C LYS A 51 -33.92 6.30 5.43
N ASN A 52 -34.98 7.10 5.54
CA ASN A 52 -36.29 6.66 6.00
C ASN A 52 -37.05 5.95 4.86
N LEU A 53 -36.62 4.74 4.50
CA LEU A 53 -37.26 3.92 3.47
C LEU A 53 -38.35 3.04 4.09
N VAL A 54 -39.47 2.91 3.39
CA VAL A 54 -40.58 2.04 3.80
C VAL A 54 -40.42 0.69 3.10
N GLU A 55 -40.49 -0.38 3.88
CA GLU A 55 -40.50 -1.74 3.34
C GLU A 55 -41.87 -2.07 2.75
N VAL A 56 -41.89 -2.56 1.52
CA VAL A 56 -43.10 -3.01 0.81
C VAL A 56 -42.83 -4.40 0.24
N ASN A 57 -43.62 -5.39 0.65
CA ASN A 57 -43.48 -6.79 0.22
C ASN A 57 -42.08 -7.39 0.49
N GLY A 58 -41.46 -7.09 1.63
CA GLY A 58 -40.14 -7.63 1.97
C GLY A 58 -38.95 -6.89 1.34
N LEU A 59 -39.20 -5.81 0.58
CA LEU A 59 -38.18 -5.06 -0.15
C LEU A 59 -38.33 -3.54 0.08
N TYR A 60 -37.21 -2.82 0.16
CA TYR A 60 -37.21 -1.35 0.24
C TYR A 60 -37.34 -0.67 -1.13
N PHE A 61 -37.06 -1.38 -2.22
CA PHE A 61 -37.12 -0.87 -3.59
C PHE A 61 -37.85 -1.86 -4.49
N GLN A 62 -38.72 -1.36 -5.37
CA GLN A 62 -39.49 -2.19 -6.30
C GLN A 62 -38.84 -2.24 -7.70
N LYS A 63 -37.90 -1.32 -7.98
CA LYS A 63 -37.19 -1.23 -9.26
C LYS A 63 -35.71 -0.96 -9.03
N MET A 64 -34.88 -1.44 -9.94
CA MET A 64 -33.44 -1.18 -9.95
C MET A 64 -33.13 0.33 -9.99
N ALA A 65 -33.88 1.09 -10.79
CA ALA A 65 -33.72 2.54 -10.90
C ALA A 65 -33.96 3.28 -9.56
N ASP A 66 -34.90 2.80 -8.73
CA ASP A 66 -35.19 3.41 -7.42
C ASP A 66 -34.03 3.16 -6.44
N ALA A 67 -33.47 1.95 -6.46
CA ALA A 67 -32.30 1.59 -5.66
C ALA A 67 -31.05 2.38 -6.07
N GLU A 68 -30.84 2.58 -7.37
CA GLU A 68 -29.74 3.38 -7.90
C GLU A 68 -29.91 4.88 -7.57
N ALA A 69 -31.12 5.42 -7.78
CA ALA A 69 -31.46 6.80 -7.46
C ALA A 69 -31.25 7.09 -5.97
N ALA A 70 -31.55 6.13 -5.09
CA ALA A 70 -31.30 6.29 -3.66
C ALA A 70 -29.82 6.53 -3.34
N MET A 71 -28.87 6.07 -4.14
CA MET A 71 -27.44 6.25 -3.86
C MET A 71 -26.74 7.28 -4.75
N ASN A 72 -27.45 7.88 -5.71
CA ASN A 72 -26.88 8.79 -6.71
C ASN A 72 -26.64 10.23 -6.18
N ASP A 73 -26.99 10.49 -4.93
CA ASP A 73 -26.80 11.80 -4.30
C ASP A 73 -25.33 12.09 -3.95
N VAL A 74 -24.97 13.37 -3.99
CA VAL A 74 -23.68 13.84 -3.48
C VAL A 74 -23.66 13.71 -1.96
N GLN A 75 -22.79 12.83 -1.46
CA GLN A 75 -22.64 12.59 -0.02
C GLN A 75 -21.91 13.74 0.68
N TRP A 76 -20.90 14.31 0.02
CA TRP A 76 -20.19 15.51 0.46
C TRP A 76 -19.42 16.13 -0.71
N ARG A 77 -19.03 17.40 -0.57
CA ARG A 77 -18.25 18.16 -1.56
C ARG A 77 -16.91 18.57 -0.99
N ALA A 78 -15.89 18.58 -1.85
CA ALA A 78 -14.59 19.14 -1.53
C ALA A 78 -14.65 20.68 -1.44
N PRO A 79 -13.60 21.35 -0.92
CA PRO A 79 -13.55 22.81 -0.87
C PRO A 79 -13.75 23.43 -2.26
N VAL A 80 -14.61 24.45 -2.34
CA VAL A 80 -15.02 25.08 -3.62
C VAL A 80 -13.86 25.73 -4.37
N PHE A 81 -12.88 26.29 -3.63
CA PHE A 81 -11.75 27.00 -4.20
C PHE A 81 -10.46 26.21 -3.99
N ASP A 82 -10.26 25.20 -4.82
CA ASP A 82 -9.04 24.40 -4.82
C ASP A 82 -8.23 24.64 -6.10
N SER A 83 -7.25 25.54 -6.01
CA SER A 83 -6.33 25.86 -7.10
C SER A 83 -5.33 24.74 -7.41
N THR A 84 -5.34 23.66 -6.63
CA THR A 84 -4.42 22.53 -6.83
C THR A 84 -4.99 21.45 -7.76
N ILE A 85 -6.26 21.57 -8.17
CA ILE A 85 -6.85 20.70 -9.18
C ILE A 85 -6.17 21.00 -10.54
N PRO A 86 -5.60 20.00 -11.23
CA PRO A 86 -4.93 20.22 -12.51
C PRO A 86 -5.92 20.70 -13.57
N GLN A 87 -5.56 21.79 -14.26
CA GLN A 87 -6.40 22.43 -15.28
C GLN A 87 -5.93 22.13 -16.69
N THR A 88 -4.61 22.03 -16.90
CA THR A 88 -4.02 21.77 -18.22
C THR A 88 -3.47 20.35 -18.32
N ASP A 89 -3.30 19.81 -19.53
CA ASP A 89 -2.69 18.50 -19.74
C ASP A 89 -1.30 18.39 -19.11
N LYS A 90 -0.53 19.48 -19.13
CA LYS A 90 0.78 19.56 -18.50
C LYS A 90 0.70 19.39 -16.98
N ASP A 91 -0.32 19.97 -16.34
CA ASP A 91 -0.56 19.81 -14.90
C ASP A 91 -0.92 18.36 -14.58
N HIS A 92 -1.79 17.74 -15.39
CA HIS A 92 -2.15 16.34 -15.22
C HIS A 92 -0.92 15.44 -15.38
N GLN A 93 -0.10 15.65 -16.42
CA GLN A 93 1.15 14.91 -16.63
C GLN A 93 2.10 15.03 -15.43
N HIS A 94 2.19 16.22 -14.81
CA HIS A 94 3.00 16.41 -13.60
C HIS A 94 2.50 15.56 -12.43
N VAL A 95 1.19 15.52 -12.21
CA VAL A 95 0.57 14.68 -11.17
C VAL A 95 0.77 13.20 -11.46
N VAL A 96 0.59 12.78 -12.72
CA VAL A 96 0.79 11.38 -13.15
C VAL A 96 2.24 10.94 -12.94
N LYS A 97 3.23 11.78 -13.29
CA LYS A 97 4.65 11.49 -13.03
C LYS A 97 4.93 11.28 -11.54
N LYS A 98 4.33 12.08 -10.64
CA LYS A 98 4.44 11.88 -9.19
C LYS A 98 3.88 10.52 -8.75
N LEU A 99 2.71 10.13 -9.26
CA LEU A 99 2.10 8.84 -8.95
C LEU A 99 2.93 7.68 -9.50
N LEU A 100 3.37 7.75 -10.76
CA LEU A 100 4.21 6.73 -11.40
C LEU A 100 5.49 6.50 -10.61
N TRP A 101 6.14 7.57 -10.17
CA TRP A 101 7.31 7.48 -9.28
C TRP A 101 6.95 6.80 -7.96
N ALA A 102 5.84 7.17 -7.32
CA ALA A 102 5.39 6.56 -6.07
C ALA A 102 5.06 5.05 -6.19
N PHE A 103 4.50 4.62 -7.33
CA PHE A 103 4.26 3.20 -7.62
C PHE A 103 5.56 2.40 -7.60
N LYS A 104 6.63 2.95 -8.18
CA LYS A 104 7.92 2.27 -8.34
C LYS A 104 8.88 2.48 -7.16
N ASP A 105 8.71 3.54 -6.39
CA ASP A 105 9.59 3.88 -5.27
C ASP A 105 9.46 2.88 -4.11
N MET A 106 10.55 2.18 -3.81
CA MET A 106 10.65 1.15 -2.77
C MET A 106 11.26 1.68 -1.46
N SER A 107 11.69 2.94 -1.40
CA SER A 107 12.45 3.50 -0.28
C SER A 107 11.70 3.46 1.06
N MET A 108 10.37 3.61 1.01
CA MET A 108 9.50 3.59 2.20
C MET A 108 8.74 2.27 2.38
N ALA A 109 8.96 1.28 1.50
CA ALA A 109 8.16 0.06 1.46
C ALA A 109 8.29 -0.73 2.77
N LYS A 110 7.17 -0.88 3.48
CA LYS A 110 7.07 -1.65 4.73
C LYS A 110 6.84 -3.14 4.48
N ASP A 111 6.54 -3.53 3.23
CA ASP A 111 6.46 -4.92 2.82
C ASP A 111 7.84 -5.59 2.92
N THR A 112 7.85 -6.85 3.36
CA THR A 112 9.07 -7.68 3.39
C THR A 112 9.68 -7.81 1.99
N ALA A 113 11.00 -8.02 1.91
CA ALA A 113 11.69 -8.23 0.63
C ALA A 113 11.08 -9.39 -0.17
N GLU A 114 10.63 -10.44 0.53
CA GLU A 114 9.99 -11.61 -0.09
C GLU A 114 8.52 -11.43 -0.45
N ASN A 115 7.94 -10.27 -0.17
CA ASN A 115 6.55 -9.99 -0.53
C ASN A 115 6.37 -10.05 -2.05
N ALA A 116 5.42 -10.87 -2.50
CA ALA A 116 5.14 -11.07 -3.92
C ALA A 116 4.79 -9.75 -4.64
N TYR A 117 4.07 -8.83 -3.99
CA TYR A 117 3.71 -7.54 -4.58
C TYR A 117 4.89 -6.59 -4.72
N ARG A 118 5.83 -6.65 -3.77
CA ARG A 118 7.10 -5.93 -3.89
C ARG A 118 7.85 -6.40 -5.12
N LYS A 119 8.04 -7.72 -5.29
CA LYS A 119 8.70 -8.32 -6.46
C LYS A 119 8.03 -7.93 -7.78
N ARG A 120 6.69 -7.94 -7.85
CA ARG A 120 5.92 -7.56 -9.05
C ARG A 120 6.10 -6.10 -9.50
N LEU A 121 6.50 -5.22 -8.58
CA LEU A 121 6.66 -3.78 -8.81
C LEU A 121 8.12 -3.32 -8.78
N THR A 122 9.07 -4.22 -8.51
CA THR A 122 10.51 -3.91 -8.53
C THR A 122 10.99 -3.80 -9.97
N PRO A 123 11.60 -2.67 -10.37
CA PRO A 123 12.23 -2.54 -11.69
C PRO A 123 13.44 -3.48 -11.84
N GLY A 124 13.59 -4.16 -12.98
CA GLY A 124 14.84 -4.83 -13.38
C GLY A 124 14.75 -6.34 -13.64
N GLU A 125 13.87 -7.07 -12.96
CA GLU A 125 13.46 -8.42 -13.38
C GLU A 125 12.22 -8.32 -14.27
N ALA A 126 11.81 -9.40 -14.95
CA ALA A 126 10.63 -9.44 -15.83
C ALA A 126 9.39 -8.83 -15.11
N SER A 127 9.20 -7.52 -15.27
CA SER A 127 8.29 -6.75 -14.46
C SER A 127 6.88 -7.24 -14.76
N TYR A 128 6.21 -7.72 -13.72
CA TYR A 128 4.86 -8.28 -13.85
C TYR A 128 3.90 -7.26 -14.48
N TYR A 129 4.08 -5.98 -14.14
CA TYR A 129 3.37 -4.87 -14.78
C TYR A 129 4.29 -4.12 -15.73
N GLN A 130 3.82 -3.89 -16.95
CA GLN A 130 4.50 -3.02 -17.90
C GLN A 130 4.36 -1.55 -17.49
N ASP A 131 5.35 -0.72 -17.83
CA ASP A 131 5.40 0.68 -17.44
C ASP A 131 4.18 1.48 -17.90
N TRP A 132 3.72 1.25 -19.14
CA TRP A 132 2.53 1.89 -19.69
C TRP A 132 1.26 1.53 -18.90
N ALA A 133 1.19 0.33 -18.33
CA ALA A 133 0.02 -0.10 -17.56
C ALA A 133 -0.03 0.60 -16.19
N ILE A 134 1.13 0.80 -15.56
CA ILE A 134 1.24 1.59 -14.32
C ILE A 134 0.89 3.05 -14.60
N GLU A 135 1.35 3.60 -15.73
CA GLU A 135 0.99 4.95 -16.16
C GLU A 135 -0.53 5.10 -16.39
N ALA A 136 -1.15 4.16 -17.11
CA ALA A 136 -2.60 4.15 -17.32
C ALA A 136 -3.39 4.11 -16.00
N CYS A 137 -2.95 3.27 -15.05
CA CYS A 137 -3.53 3.22 -13.71
C CYS A 137 -3.36 4.55 -12.97
N ALA A 138 -2.21 5.24 -13.10
CA ALA A 138 -2.00 6.55 -12.52
C ALA A 138 -2.94 7.63 -13.11
N TRP A 139 -3.22 7.57 -14.42
CA TRP A 139 -4.23 8.43 -15.06
C TRP A 139 -5.64 8.20 -14.48
N ASP A 140 -6.03 6.95 -14.26
CA ASP A 140 -7.31 6.62 -13.62
C ASP A 140 -7.40 7.18 -12.20
N VAL A 141 -6.34 7.05 -11.41
CA VAL A 141 -6.28 7.63 -10.06
C VAL A 141 -6.47 9.15 -10.10
N VAL A 142 -5.82 9.85 -11.04
CA VAL A 142 -5.99 11.30 -11.22
C VAL A 142 -7.43 11.65 -11.59
N ARG A 143 -8.02 10.94 -12.55
CA ARG A 143 -9.41 11.14 -12.99
C ARG A 143 -10.40 10.97 -11.83
N MET A 144 -10.26 9.89 -11.07
CA MET A 144 -11.13 9.59 -9.92
C MET A 144 -10.91 10.55 -8.75
N ALA A 145 -9.67 10.94 -8.46
CA ALA A 145 -9.41 11.97 -7.46
C ALA A 145 -10.04 13.30 -7.90
N LYS A 146 -9.91 13.68 -9.17
CA LYS A 146 -10.46 14.93 -9.70
C LYS A 146 -11.99 14.94 -9.64
N SER A 147 -12.67 13.84 -9.97
CA SER A 147 -14.13 13.77 -9.89
C SER A 147 -14.66 13.98 -8.47
N ILE A 148 -13.94 13.51 -7.44
CA ILE A 148 -14.31 13.80 -6.04
C ILE A 148 -14.31 15.31 -5.77
N HIS A 149 -13.33 16.02 -6.34
CA HIS A 149 -13.13 17.45 -6.11
C HIS A 149 -14.03 18.33 -6.97
N THR A 150 -14.36 17.91 -8.19
CA THR A 150 -15.24 18.69 -9.09
C THR A 150 -16.71 18.38 -8.88
N ASP A 151 -17.07 17.11 -8.73
CA ASP A 151 -18.46 16.66 -8.80
C ASP A 151 -19.06 16.37 -7.42
N GLY A 152 -18.18 16.24 -6.41
CA GLY A 152 -18.46 15.71 -5.09
C GLY A 152 -18.32 14.19 -5.02
N PHE A 153 -18.31 13.65 -3.82
CA PHE A 153 -18.25 12.20 -3.61
C PHE A 153 -19.65 11.59 -3.74
N ARG A 154 -19.86 10.74 -4.76
CA ARG A 154 -21.16 10.11 -5.11
C ARG A 154 -21.13 8.59 -5.17
N VAL A 155 -20.03 7.97 -4.75
CA VAL A 155 -19.81 6.54 -4.96
C VAL A 155 -20.73 5.74 -4.03
N PRO A 156 -21.51 4.78 -4.54
CA PRO A 156 -22.41 3.96 -3.73
C PRO A 156 -21.59 3.01 -2.84
N ILE A 157 -21.37 3.39 -1.59
CA ILE A 157 -20.70 2.58 -0.57
C ILE A 157 -21.67 2.37 0.59
N TYR A 158 -21.96 1.10 0.89
CA TYR A 158 -22.93 0.71 1.92
C TYR A 158 -22.27 0.40 3.28
N ASP A 159 -20.95 0.51 3.37
CA ASP A 159 -20.20 0.36 4.62
C ASP A 159 -20.08 1.73 5.33
N LYS A 160 -20.77 1.87 6.47
CA LYS A 160 -20.77 3.11 7.28
C LYS A 160 -19.37 3.54 7.71
N ASN A 161 -18.49 2.61 8.07
CA ASN A 161 -17.15 2.93 8.53
C ASN A 161 -16.29 3.46 7.39
N LEU A 162 -16.37 2.83 6.22
CA LEU A 162 -15.65 3.28 5.03
C LEU A 162 -16.13 4.66 4.57
N VAL A 163 -17.45 4.89 4.51
CA VAL A 163 -18.01 6.22 4.19
C VAL A 163 -17.50 7.29 5.17
N ASN A 164 -17.46 6.99 6.47
CA ASN A 164 -16.93 7.91 7.48
C ASN A 164 -15.43 8.16 7.32
N TYR A 165 -14.64 7.13 7.00
CA TYR A 165 -13.21 7.29 6.74
C TYR A 165 -12.93 8.14 5.51
N ILE A 166 -13.70 7.96 4.44
CA ILE A 166 -13.61 8.77 3.22
C ILE A 166 -14.02 10.21 3.53
N GLY A 167 -15.11 10.40 4.28
CA GLY A 167 -15.60 11.71 4.71
C GLY A 167 -14.64 12.52 5.58
N GLN A 168 -13.69 11.88 6.26
CA GLN A 168 -12.61 12.59 6.98
C GLN A 168 -11.70 13.39 6.04
N THR A 169 -11.71 13.07 4.75
CA THR A 169 -10.91 13.75 3.71
C THR A 169 -11.69 14.81 2.95
N GLN A 170 -12.92 15.14 3.38
CA GLN A 170 -13.79 16.06 2.62
C GLN A 170 -13.23 17.47 2.47
N GLU A 171 -12.39 17.94 3.41
CA GLU A 171 -11.76 19.28 3.36
C GLU A 171 -10.34 19.27 2.78
N TRP A 172 -9.89 18.12 2.28
CA TRP A 172 -8.59 18.07 1.65
C TRP A 172 -8.62 18.82 0.34
N THR A 173 -7.47 19.39 -0.04
CA THR A 173 -7.22 19.79 -1.43
C THR A 173 -6.88 18.56 -2.28
N PHE A 174 -6.91 18.73 -3.59
CA PHE A 174 -6.51 17.74 -4.58
C PHE A 174 -5.06 17.35 -4.36
N GLN A 175 -4.18 18.32 -4.16
CA GLN A 175 -2.76 18.05 -3.88
C GLN A 175 -2.56 17.29 -2.56
N GLU A 176 -3.29 17.63 -1.50
CA GLU A 176 -3.24 16.88 -0.23
C GLU A 176 -3.65 15.42 -0.42
N ARG A 177 -4.76 15.18 -1.16
CA ARG A 177 -5.23 13.84 -1.48
C ARG A 177 -4.20 13.05 -2.29
N ILE A 178 -3.64 13.65 -3.35
CA ILE A 178 -2.60 13.00 -4.16
C ILE A 178 -1.36 12.70 -3.34
N ASN A 179 -0.91 13.62 -2.47
CA ASN A 179 0.26 13.41 -1.62
C ASN A 179 0.06 12.21 -0.69
N TRP A 180 -1.12 12.07 -0.10
CA TRP A 180 -1.45 10.90 0.72
C TRP A 180 -1.52 9.61 -0.08
N ILE A 181 -2.08 9.62 -1.29
CA ILE A 181 -2.08 8.46 -2.20
C ILE A 181 -0.63 8.05 -2.53
N CYS A 182 0.22 8.99 -2.96
CA CYS A 182 1.64 8.72 -3.20
C CYS A 182 2.34 8.16 -1.96
N THR A 183 2.00 8.64 -0.77
CA THR A 183 2.60 8.18 0.49
C THR A 183 2.23 6.74 0.79
N VAL A 184 0.96 6.36 0.65
CA VAL A 184 0.56 4.95 0.87
C VAL A 184 1.09 4.01 -0.20
N LEU A 185 1.21 4.45 -1.46
CA LEU A 185 1.80 3.63 -2.53
C LEU A 185 3.30 3.35 -2.34
N ARG A 186 4.03 4.33 -1.78
CA ARG A 186 5.43 4.13 -1.38
C ARG A 186 5.57 3.22 -0.17
N ALA A 187 4.63 3.32 0.78
CA ALA A 187 4.64 2.53 2.00
C ALA A 187 4.19 1.07 1.83
N SER A 188 3.24 0.81 0.91
CA SER A 188 2.70 -0.54 0.67
C SER A 188 2.52 -0.86 -0.81
N LYS A 189 3.27 -1.85 -1.29
CA LYS A 189 3.16 -2.42 -2.63
C LYS A 189 1.96 -3.33 -2.80
N ASN A 190 1.41 -3.86 -1.71
CA ASN A 190 0.09 -4.48 -1.75
C ASN A 190 -1.00 -3.47 -2.13
N VAL A 191 -0.94 -2.23 -1.62
CA VAL A 191 -1.89 -1.17 -1.99
C VAL A 191 -1.76 -0.81 -3.47
N ALA A 192 -0.52 -0.64 -3.96
CA ALA A 192 -0.26 -0.42 -5.39
C ALA A 192 -0.78 -1.59 -6.26
N ALA A 193 -0.55 -2.83 -5.85
CA ALA A 193 -1.04 -4.00 -6.58
C ALA A 193 -2.58 -4.09 -6.58
N ASN A 194 -3.27 -3.65 -5.52
CA ASN A 194 -4.73 -3.60 -5.51
C ASN A 194 -5.26 -2.56 -6.51
N LEU A 195 -4.62 -1.39 -6.63
CA LEU A 195 -4.98 -0.44 -7.69
C LEU A 195 -4.80 -1.03 -9.09
N MET A 196 -3.69 -1.73 -9.34
CA MET A 196 -3.44 -2.39 -10.63
C MET A 196 -4.49 -3.45 -10.98
N LYS A 197 -5.20 -4.01 -9.98
CA LYS A 197 -6.29 -4.97 -10.15
C LYS A 197 -7.67 -4.33 -10.12
N ASN A 198 -7.76 -3.01 -9.99
CA ASN A 198 -9.00 -2.28 -9.73
C ASN A 198 -9.75 -2.76 -8.46
N GLU A 199 -9.00 -3.17 -7.43
CA GLU A 199 -9.51 -3.62 -6.14
C GLU A 199 -9.39 -2.51 -5.09
N LYS A 200 -10.43 -2.33 -4.26
CA LYS A 200 -10.45 -1.36 -3.14
C LYS A 200 -10.13 0.08 -3.56
N VAL A 201 -10.34 0.43 -4.83
CA VAL A 201 -9.89 1.72 -5.40
C VAL A 201 -10.44 2.92 -4.62
N TRP A 202 -11.73 2.92 -4.31
CA TRP A 202 -12.34 4.01 -3.53
C TRP A 202 -11.85 4.11 -2.09
N ASN A 203 -11.41 3.02 -1.49
CA ASN A 203 -10.77 3.05 -0.18
C ASN A 203 -9.38 3.71 -0.28
N ILE A 204 -8.63 3.39 -1.33
CA ILE A 204 -7.28 3.92 -1.57
C ILE A 204 -7.32 5.40 -1.94
N ILE A 205 -8.25 5.82 -2.80
CA ILE A 205 -8.37 7.22 -3.26
C ILE A 205 -9.12 8.09 -2.24
N GLY A 206 -10.19 7.54 -1.65
CA GLY A 206 -11.06 8.25 -0.72
C GLY A 206 -10.50 8.33 0.69
N ALA A 207 -9.76 7.31 1.17
CA ALA A 207 -9.22 7.23 2.52
C ALA A 207 -7.75 6.72 2.57
N PRO A 208 -6.82 7.31 1.80
CA PRO A 208 -5.42 6.86 1.75
C PRO A 208 -4.72 6.89 3.12
N HIS A 209 -5.07 7.84 4.00
CA HIS A 209 -4.52 7.92 5.37
C HIS A 209 -4.85 6.68 6.20
N LYS A 210 -6.05 6.11 6.05
CA LYS A 210 -6.42 4.87 6.75
C LYS A 210 -5.68 3.67 6.20
N MET A 211 -5.45 3.61 4.90
CA MET A 211 -4.63 2.57 4.29
C MET A 211 -3.17 2.65 4.74
N TYR A 212 -2.64 3.86 4.88
CA TYR A 212 -1.31 4.07 5.47
C TYR A 212 -1.26 3.62 6.94
N GLN A 213 -2.21 4.05 7.77
CA GLN A 213 -2.28 3.62 9.17
C GLN A 213 -2.39 2.10 9.31
N SER A 214 -3.24 1.47 8.50
CA SER A 214 -3.38 0.01 8.47
C SER A 214 -2.07 -0.67 8.07
N THR A 215 -1.33 -0.12 7.11
CA THR A 215 -0.01 -0.61 6.72
C THR A 215 0.95 -0.59 7.91
N LEU A 216 1.00 0.51 8.67
CA LEU A 216 1.86 0.62 9.85
C LEU A 216 1.49 -0.40 10.93
N THR A 217 0.21 -0.48 11.30
CA THR A 217 -0.28 -1.41 12.33
C THR A 217 -0.04 -2.86 11.91
N ASN A 218 -0.32 -3.21 10.66
CA ASN A 218 -0.10 -4.57 10.14
C ASN A 218 1.38 -4.94 10.12
N THR A 219 2.27 -3.98 9.82
CA THR A 219 3.73 -4.21 9.84
C THR A 219 4.18 -4.59 11.26
N ILE A 220 3.74 -3.85 12.28
CA ILE A 220 4.07 -4.12 13.68
C ILE A 220 3.48 -5.47 14.13
N ALA A 221 2.20 -5.72 13.82
CA ALA A 221 1.53 -6.96 14.17
C ALA A 221 2.22 -8.18 13.53
N ASN A 222 2.62 -8.09 12.27
CA ASN A 222 3.33 -9.15 11.55
C ASN A 222 4.73 -9.39 12.12
N ALA A 223 5.44 -8.33 12.52
CA ALA A 223 6.74 -8.46 13.20
C ALA A 223 6.60 -9.21 14.53
N ASN A 224 5.63 -8.81 15.36
CA ASN A 224 5.34 -9.45 16.64
C ASN A 224 4.94 -10.93 16.46
N ARG A 225 4.07 -11.21 15.49
CA ARG A 225 3.69 -12.59 15.14
C ARG A 225 4.90 -13.41 14.68
N GLY A 226 5.79 -12.82 13.88
CA GLY A 226 7.02 -13.47 13.43
C GLY A 226 7.94 -13.84 14.60
N ALA A 227 8.12 -12.92 15.56
CA ALA A 227 8.87 -13.17 16.79
C ALA A 227 8.24 -14.29 17.62
N TRP A 228 6.92 -14.24 17.85
CA TRP A 228 6.21 -15.25 18.62
C TRP A 228 6.30 -16.64 17.97
N VAL A 229 6.13 -16.74 16.65
CA VAL A 229 6.28 -18.00 15.91
C VAL A 229 7.71 -18.54 16.01
N LYS A 230 8.73 -17.68 15.96
CA LYS A 230 10.13 -18.09 16.11
C LYS A 230 10.39 -18.64 17.51
N SER A 231 9.94 -17.94 18.55
CA SER A 231 10.08 -18.39 19.94
C SER A 231 9.32 -19.68 20.21
N GLY A 232 8.08 -19.81 19.73
CA GLY A 232 7.30 -21.05 19.85
C GLY A 232 7.97 -22.25 19.18
N ARG A 233 8.55 -22.07 17.99
CA ARG A 233 9.33 -23.13 17.31
C ARG A 233 10.64 -23.47 17.99
N GLN A 234 11.21 -22.56 18.78
CA GLN A 234 12.40 -22.83 19.60
C GLN A 234 12.04 -23.59 20.87
N ALA A 235 10.89 -23.28 21.48
CA ALA A 235 10.38 -23.98 22.66
C ALA A 235 9.81 -25.37 22.34
N ASP A 236 9.32 -25.59 21.12
CA ASP A 236 8.86 -26.90 20.65
C ASP A 236 10.05 -27.85 20.39
N THR A 237 10.37 -28.66 21.40
CA THR A 237 11.46 -29.64 21.37
C THR A 237 11.27 -30.69 20.27
N GLU A 238 10.03 -31.01 19.90
CA GLU A 238 9.74 -31.95 18.80
C GLU A 238 10.07 -31.33 17.45
N HIS A 239 9.74 -30.05 17.25
CA HIS A 239 10.14 -29.30 16.06
C HIS A 239 11.67 -29.23 15.94
N GLN A 240 12.38 -28.95 17.05
CA GLN A 240 13.85 -28.95 17.08
C GLN A 240 14.44 -30.33 16.73
N ALA A 241 13.87 -31.41 17.27
CA ALA A 241 14.32 -32.77 16.97
C ALA A 241 14.13 -33.14 15.49
N ARG A 242 13.02 -32.74 14.86
CA ARG A 242 12.76 -32.98 13.43
C ARG A 242 13.72 -32.22 12.52
N VAL A 243 14.00 -30.95 12.82
CA VAL A 243 14.97 -30.15 12.05
C VAL A 243 16.38 -30.71 12.17
N SER A 244 16.78 -31.17 13.37
CA SER A 244 18.10 -31.73 13.63
C SER A 244 18.33 -33.07 12.92
N LYS A 245 17.32 -33.95 12.90
CA LYS A 245 17.40 -35.23 12.16
C LYS A 245 17.60 -35.04 10.66
N ARG A 246 16.99 -33.99 10.07
CA ARG A 246 17.08 -33.73 8.62
C ARG A 246 18.47 -33.28 8.17
N ARG A 247 19.31 -32.76 9.08
CA ARG A 247 20.69 -32.32 8.78
C ARG A 247 21.75 -33.43 8.83
N LYS A 248 21.43 -34.63 9.35
CA LYS A 248 22.41 -35.73 9.48
C LYS A 248 22.47 -36.66 8.25
N THR A 249 22.10 -36.16 7.08
CA THR A 249 22.19 -36.88 5.80
C THR A 249 22.94 -36.03 4.80
N VAL A 250 24.24 -35.80 5.06
CA VAL A 250 25.19 -35.30 4.06
C VAL A 250 26.44 -36.17 4.13
N HIS A 251 26.53 -37.05 3.13
CA HIS A 251 27.74 -37.48 2.43
C HIS A 251 28.95 -37.97 3.28
N SER A 252 28.95 -39.27 3.57
CA SER A 252 30.20 -40.04 3.45
C SER A 252 30.48 -40.21 1.96
N SER A 253 31.45 -39.46 1.47
CA SER A 253 32.11 -39.72 0.20
C SER A 253 33.07 -40.90 0.39
N ASP A 254 32.68 -42.08 -0.07
CA ASP A 254 33.63 -43.12 -0.44
C ASP A 254 33.64 -43.26 -1.96
N ASN A 255 34.86 -43.22 -2.48
CA ASN A 255 35.26 -43.10 -3.86
C ASN A 255 35.83 -44.46 -4.31
N GLN A 256 35.37 -44.94 -5.48
CA GLN A 256 35.78 -46.12 -6.30
C GLN A 256 34.62 -47.13 -6.49
N ASN A 257 34.29 -47.67 -7.66
CA ASN A 257 34.79 -47.56 -9.04
C ASN A 257 33.72 -48.18 -9.99
N ASP A 258 33.65 -47.68 -11.23
CA ASP A 258 33.16 -48.26 -12.50
C ASP A 258 31.94 -49.22 -12.57
N GLY A 259 30.99 -48.87 -13.44
CA GLY A 259 29.94 -49.79 -13.89
C GLY A 259 28.96 -49.19 -14.90
N ILE A 260 29.32 -49.26 -16.18
CA ILE A 260 28.50 -48.97 -17.36
C ILE A 260 27.22 -49.83 -17.37
N GLY A 261 26.04 -49.26 -17.69
CA GLY A 261 24.90 -50.07 -18.13
C GLY A 261 23.49 -49.46 -18.02
N ASN A 262 23.00 -48.94 -19.16
CA ASN A 262 21.64 -48.99 -19.72
C ASN A 262 20.37 -48.54 -18.96
N ALA A 263 19.73 -47.54 -19.59
CA ALA A 263 18.31 -47.38 -19.95
C ALA A 263 17.23 -48.31 -19.36
N SER A 264 16.21 -47.69 -18.74
CA SER A 264 14.76 -47.89 -18.96
C SER A 264 14.03 -47.02 -17.93
N ASP A 265 13.23 -46.03 -18.34
CA ASP A 265 11.78 -46.14 -18.55
C ASP A 265 10.95 -46.19 -17.26
N THR A 266 9.82 -45.49 -17.34
CA THR A 266 8.63 -45.47 -16.47
C THR A 266 8.60 -44.52 -15.27
N GLY A 267 7.52 -43.73 -15.23
CA GLY A 267 6.71 -43.72 -14.02
C GLY A 267 6.37 -42.37 -13.40
N ASN A 268 5.58 -41.57 -14.14
CA ASN A 268 4.68 -40.57 -13.57
C ASN A 268 3.88 -41.18 -12.38
N LYS A 269 3.85 -40.54 -11.20
CA LYS A 269 2.78 -40.75 -10.20
C LYS A 269 2.68 -39.60 -9.21
N ALA A 270 1.74 -38.72 -9.51
CA ALA A 270 1.09 -37.84 -8.55
C ALA A 270 0.17 -38.67 -7.64
N SER A 271 0.33 -38.53 -6.32
CA SER A 271 -0.54 -39.16 -5.33
C SER A 271 -1.31 -38.07 -4.58
N LYS A 272 -2.58 -37.89 -4.95
CA LYS A 272 -3.64 -37.30 -4.12
C LYS A 272 -3.95 -38.24 -2.96
N PRO A 273 -4.25 -37.73 -1.75
CA PRO A 273 -5.15 -38.41 -0.84
C PRO A 273 -6.60 -37.94 -1.09
N ARG A 274 -7.47 -38.90 -1.43
CA ARG A 274 -8.91 -38.84 -1.21
C ARG A 274 -9.16 -39.15 0.27
N SER A 275 -10.01 -38.36 0.92
CA SER A 275 -10.73 -38.79 2.13
C SER A 275 -12.20 -38.51 1.89
N ASP A 276 -12.93 -39.58 1.67
CA ASP A 276 -14.38 -39.63 1.70
C ASP A 276 -14.85 -39.47 3.16
N ALA A 277 -15.82 -38.60 3.39
CA ALA A 277 -16.69 -38.64 4.56
C ALA A 277 -18.11 -38.35 4.07
N ALA A 278 -18.83 -39.44 3.82
CA ALA A 278 -20.27 -39.45 3.70
C ALA A 278 -20.86 -39.30 5.11
N THR A 279 -21.77 -38.33 5.29
CA THR A 279 -22.76 -38.39 6.35
C THR A 279 -24.13 -38.26 5.71
N GLU A 280 -24.89 -39.34 5.89
CA GLU A 280 -26.28 -39.54 5.52
C GLU A 280 -27.26 -38.60 6.24
N LEU A 281 -28.31 -38.25 5.48
CA LEU A 281 -29.74 -38.27 5.82
C LEU A 281 -30.21 -37.65 7.16
N GLY A 282 -30.89 -36.51 7.01
CA GLY A 282 -31.93 -36.06 7.92
C GLY A 282 -33.11 -35.48 7.15
N LYS A 283 -33.98 -36.35 6.63
CA LYS A 283 -35.33 -35.98 6.16
C LYS A 283 -36.22 -35.82 7.41
N HIS A 284 -36.78 -34.65 7.64
CA HIS A 284 -38.00 -34.53 8.46
C HIS A 284 -39.02 -33.68 7.71
N ASN A 285 -40.13 -34.35 7.42
CA ASN A 285 -41.36 -33.79 6.89
C ASN A 285 -42.33 -33.57 8.07
N ILE A 286 -43.04 -32.45 8.02
CA ILE A 286 -44.46 -32.26 8.39
C ILE A 286 -44.82 -32.40 9.88
N HIS A 287 -45.13 -31.26 10.51
CA HIS A 287 -46.52 -30.96 10.90
C HIS A 287 -46.81 -29.47 10.78
#